data_AF-A0A7T1F2A3-F1
#
_entry.id   AF-A0A7T1F2A3-F1
#
_cell.length_a   1.000
_cell.length_b   1.000
_cell.length_c   1.000
_cell.angle_alpha   90.00
_cell.angle_beta   90.00
_cell.angle_gamma   90.00
#
_symmetry.space_group_name_H-M   'P 1'
#
loop_
_entity.id
_entity.type
_entity.pdbx_description
1 polymer ?
#
loop_
_entity_poly.entity_id
_entity_poly.type
_entity_poly.pdbx_seq_one_letter_code
_entity_poly.pdbx_strand_id
1 'polypeptide(L)'
;MKKNYPFLLSVLSALFLIVLAGCMSMNIGEKGTVRGRVFGDNGPLQGVRVETGDQVAYTNDSGDFLLENVSSGTQYIFFSCEGYAGTLVKVNVIKGNEVPISPDGSVTLSLSSDSNDYEYLVSLYQLSFYERSFLESEEYLIKFTGSNLIPNVLFIKGASAYYLGDYQISRSILKDLIQIYPDNELADDGQYLLARCLGQGLSQWWDAINEYKNLIQNYPQSEFVGVAYYEMGDCYYILESYSNASTAYDQARIFGGEIEKKSIYGLAHCYYKLELFYRSASLFAEYVQKYPNDEFADDAQYFEGASWYQRNDYQQALEAFDKSINQYPEGTWYNGILIAPASMFNKGLCLEKLGRYSDAYQVYLDIIRKYPGAKWADGTSLIENAQYRIELLKDTVL
;
A
#
# COMPACT_ATOMS: atom_id res chain seq x y z
N MET A 1 26.31 -14.71 12.55
CA MET A 1 25.61 -13.76 13.45
C MET A 1 25.07 -12.65 12.57
N LYS A 2 23.80 -12.75 12.15
CA LYS A 2 23.11 -11.72 11.35
C LYS A 2 23.13 -10.43 12.16
N LYS A 3 23.73 -9.35 11.64
CA LYS A 3 23.38 -8.00 12.11
C LYS A 3 21.95 -7.80 11.64
N ASN A 4 21.01 -7.83 12.56
CA ASN A 4 19.61 -7.53 12.26
C ASN A 4 19.55 -6.08 11.75
N TYR A 5 19.32 -5.90 10.46
CA TYR A 5 18.69 -4.69 9.91
C TYR A 5 17.22 -5.04 9.71
N PRO A 6 16.39 -5.04 10.77
CA PRO A 6 14.99 -5.38 10.62
C PRO A 6 14.33 -4.26 9.81
N PHE A 7 13.62 -4.66 8.74
CA PHE A 7 12.57 -3.89 8.06
C PHE A 7 13.01 -2.71 7.15
N LEU A 8 13.38 -3.00 5.90
CA LEU A 8 13.41 -2.01 4.80
C LEU A 8 12.14 -2.00 3.94
N LEU A 9 11.27 -3.03 4.07
CA LEU A 9 10.07 -3.21 3.24
C LEU A 9 8.74 -3.29 4.01
N SER A 10 8.74 -3.37 5.35
CA SER A 10 7.51 -3.62 6.13
C SER A 10 6.68 -2.39 6.52
N VAL A 11 6.87 -1.23 5.89
CA VAL A 11 6.00 -0.06 6.11
C VAL A 11 5.15 0.17 4.88
N LEU A 12 4.33 -0.82 4.54
CA LEU A 12 3.32 -0.69 3.48
C LEU A 12 2.03 -1.40 3.92
N SER A 13 1.35 -0.81 4.90
CA SER A 13 -0.06 -1.11 5.16
C SER A 13 -0.89 0.07 5.68
N ALA A 14 -0.45 1.33 5.51
CA ALA A 14 -1.26 2.48 5.98
C ALA A 14 -0.99 3.84 5.29
N LEU A 15 -0.57 3.87 4.02
CA LEU A 15 -0.38 5.14 3.30
C LEU A 15 -0.96 5.08 1.88
N PHE A 16 -2.24 4.73 1.78
CA PHE A 16 -3.04 4.93 0.58
C PHE A 16 -4.21 5.89 0.88
N LEU A 17 -3.92 7.06 1.46
CA LEU A 17 -4.93 8.14 1.64
C LEU A 17 -4.35 9.54 1.97
N ILE A 18 -3.12 9.86 1.53
CA ILE A 18 -2.59 11.25 1.60
C ILE A 18 -1.88 11.64 0.30
N VAL A 19 -2.47 11.35 -0.86
CA VAL A 19 -1.90 11.77 -2.16
C VAL A 19 -2.75 12.84 -2.87
N LEU A 20 -3.93 13.21 -2.37
CA LEU A 20 -4.79 14.22 -3.03
C LEU A 20 -5.41 15.30 -2.12
N ALA A 21 -4.83 15.55 -0.94
CA ALA A 21 -5.19 16.70 -0.09
C ALA A 21 -4.00 17.61 0.27
N GLY A 22 -2.83 17.44 -0.37
CA GLY A 22 -1.62 18.22 -0.10
C GLY A 22 -1.35 19.37 -1.07
N CYS A 23 -2.11 19.49 -2.17
CA CYS A 23 -2.02 20.63 -3.07
C CYS A 23 -3.06 21.66 -2.64
N MET A 24 -2.58 22.81 -2.15
CA MET A 24 -3.35 23.97 -1.63
C MET A 24 -3.78 23.89 -0.17
N SER A 25 -2.85 23.65 0.74
CA SER A 25 -2.63 24.68 1.74
C SER A 25 -1.27 25.31 1.47
N MET A 26 -1.29 26.49 0.85
CA MET A 26 -0.21 27.44 1.13
C MET A 26 -0.30 27.68 2.63
N ASN A 27 0.41 26.88 3.42
CA ASN A 27 0.86 27.31 4.72
C ASN A 27 1.69 28.56 4.40
N ILE A 28 1.06 29.72 4.48
CA ILE A 28 1.72 31.00 4.73
C ILE A 28 2.24 30.86 6.17
N GLY A 29 3.20 29.94 6.30
CA GLY A 29 3.49 29.20 7.51
C GLY A 29 4.40 30.06 8.34
N GLU A 30 3.98 30.27 9.57
CA GLU A 30 4.75 30.84 10.66
C GLU A 30 6.21 30.35 10.58
N LYS A 31 7.16 31.28 10.34
CA LYS A 31 8.58 30.97 10.13
C LYS A 31 9.40 31.17 11.41
N GLY A 32 10.53 30.47 11.52
CA GLY A 32 11.55 30.66 12.54
C GLY A 32 12.95 30.62 11.94
N THR A 33 13.95 30.60 12.83
CA THR A 33 15.37 30.58 12.44
C THR A 33 16.08 29.43 13.15
N VAL A 34 16.94 28.70 12.45
CA VAL A 34 17.80 27.67 13.03
C VAL A 34 19.24 28.13 12.97
N ARG A 35 19.96 28.07 14.10
CA ARG A 35 21.40 28.34 14.12
C ARG A 35 22.18 27.16 14.65
N GLY A 36 23.45 27.09 14.28
CA GLY A 36 24.34 26.11 14.86
C GLY A 36 25.76 26.28 14.38
N ARG A 37 26.61 25.38 14.85
CA ARG A 37 28.00 25.27 14.44
C ARG A 37 28.30 23.87 13.93
N VAL A 38 29.01 23.76 12.82
CA VAL A 38 29.42 22.48 12.25
C VAL A 38 30.90 22.23 12.49
N PHE A 39 31.21 21.03 12.95
CA PHE A 39 32.57 20.54 13.20
C PHE A 39 32.87 19.31 12.36
N GLY A 40 34.14 19.10 12.06
CA GLY A 40 34.70 17.83 11.62
C GLY A 40 35.80 17.40 12.59
N ASP A 41 36.54 16.36 12.23
CA ASP A 41 37.57 15.75 13.11
C ASP A 41 38.67 16.74 13.54
N ASN A 42 38.93 17.79 12.74
CA ASN A 42 40.01 18.75 12.95
C ASN A 42 39.53 20.16 13.35
N GLY A 43 38.27 20.32 13.75
CA GLY A 43 37.71 21.60 14.20
C GLY A 43 36.51 22.09 13.37
N PRO A 44 36.15 23.38 13.49
CA PRO A 44 35.02 23.94 12.77
C PRO A 44 35.17 23.83 11.24
N LEU A 45 34.07 23.55 10.54
CA LEU A 45 34.07 23.42 9.08
C LEU A 45 33.47 24.65 8.42
N GLN A 46 34.24 25.27 7.53
CA GLN A 46 33.79 26.37 6.67
C GLN A 46 33.15 25.82 5.39
N GLY A 47 32.14 26.51 4.87
CA GLY A 47 31.53 26.18 3.58
C GLY A 47 30.64 24.94 3.57
N VAL A 48 30.29 24.40 4.75
CA VAL A 48 29.29 23.33 4.85
C VAL A 48 27.96 23.87 4.37
N ARG A 49 27.35 23.20 3.40
CA ARG A 49 26.02 23.52 2.92
C ARG A 49 24.99 22.98 3.91
N VAL A 50 24.14 23.87 4.42
CA VAL A 50 23.09 23.56 5.40
C VAL A 50 21.74 23.91 4.79
N GLU A 51 20.80 22.98 4.75
CA GLU A 51 19.55 23.20 4.01
C GLU A 51 18.33 22.52 4.62
N THR A 52 17.15 23.08 4.33
CA THR A 52 15.84 22.48 4.62
C THR A 52 14.79 23.08 3.69
N GLY A 53 13.98 22.26 3.03
CA GLY A 53 12.97 22.74 2.08
C GLY A 53 13.61 23.64 1.01
N ASP A 54 13.19 24.90 0.96
CA ASP A 54 13.68 25.93 0.04
C ASP A 54 14.80 26.82 0.62
N GLN A 55 15.22 26.60 1.87
CA GLN A 55 16.23 27.41 2.55
C GLN A 55 17.60 26.75 2.50
N VAL A 56 18.63 27.55 2.23
CA VAL A 56 20.03 27.12 2.19
C VAL A 56 20.91 28.18 2.85
N ALA A 57 21.86 27.74 3.67
CA ALA A 57 22.92 28.55 4.26
C ALA A 57 24.27 27.83 4.11
N TYR A 58 25.35 28.57 4.36
CA TYR A 58 26.71 28.01 4.39
C TYR A 58 27.40 28.43 5.68
N THR A 59 28.22 27.54 6.23
CA THR A 59 29.00 27.86 7.43
C THR A 59 30.14 28.83 7.12
N ASN A 60 30.40 29.75 8.06
CA ASN A 60 31.54 30.66 8.00
C ASN A 60 32.85 30.01 8.52
N ASP A 61 33.92 30.78 8.62
CA ASP A 61 35.26 30.33 9.06
C ASP A 61 35.28 29.76 10.50
N SER A 62 34.29 30.13 11.32
CA SER A 62 34.09 29.61 12.68
C SER A 62 33.15 28.40 12.72
N GLY A 63 32.71 27.90 11.56
CA GLY A 63 31.75 26.82 11.41
C GLY A 63 30.30 27.22 11.70
N ASP A 64 30.02 28.50 11.95
CA ASP A 64 28.68 28.96 12.31
C ASP A 64 27.79 29.13 11.07
N PHE A 65 26.52 28.73 11.18
CA PHE A 65 25.48 28.98 10.19
C PHE A 65 24.22 29.59 10.83
N LEU A 66 23.45 30.29 10.00
CA LEU A 66 22.13 30.80 10.34
C LEU A 66 21.19 30.48 9.18
N LEU A 67 20.20 29.63 9.42
CA LEU A 67 19.17 29.23 8.46
C LEU A 67 17.89 29.99 8.79
N GLU A 68 17.63 31.06 8.05
CA GLU A 68 16.48 31.93 8.25
C GLU A 68 15.25 31.39 7.51
N ASN A 69 14.06 31.92 7.86
CA ASN A 69 12.82 31.68 7.14
C ASN A 69 12.37 30.21 7.05
N VAL A 70 12.77 29.39 8.02
CA VAL A 70 12.43 27.96 8.08
C VAL A 70 10.99 27.80 8.57
N SER A 71 10.21 26.91 7.93
CA SER A 71 8.86 26.59 8.39
C SER A 71 8.86 26.06 9.83
N SER A 72 7.96 26.58 10.67
CA SER A 72 7.77 26.07 12.03
C SER A 72 7.28 24.62 12.06
N GLY A 73 7.48 23.96 13.20
CA GLY A 73 7.23 22.54 13.41
C GLY A 73 8.47 21.68 13.23
N THR A 74 8.27 20.38 13.06
CA THR A 74 9.36 19.43 12.85
C THR A 74 9.97 19.60 11.46
N GLN A 75 11.26 19.91 11.42
CA GLN A 75 12.07 20.07 10.22
C GLN A 75 13.26 19.11 10.25
N TYR A 76 13.76 18.76 9.07
CA TYR A 76 14.99 17.98 8.90
C TYR A 76 16.01 18.86 8.18
N ILE A 77 17.10 19.18 8.88
CA ILE A 77 18.17 20.01 8.37
C ILE A 77 19.26 19.10 7.84
N PHE A 78 19.64 19.27 6.59
CA PHE A 78 20.66 18.45 5.95
C PHE A 78 21.98 19.21 5.85
N PHE A 79 23.07 18.45 5.93
CA PHE A 79 24.42 18.97 5.87
C PHE A 79 25.22 18.20 4.82
N SER A 80 25.87 18.93 3.92
CA SER A 80 26.81 18.37 2.95
C SER A 80 28.09 19.20 2.87
N CYS A 81 29.22 18.51 2.79
CA CYS A 81 30.55 19.11 2.74
C CYS A 81 31.51 18.15 2.02
N GLU A 82 32.31 18.66 1.09
CA GLU A 82 33.28 17.85 0.36
C GLU A 82 34.26 17.16 1.34
N GLY A 83 34.48 15.85 1.14
CA GLY A 83 35.34 15.04 2.01
C GLY A 83 34.65 14.48 3.26
N TYR A 84 33.41 14.89 3.56
CA TYR A 84 32.61 14.40 4.68
C TYR A 84 31.40 13.60 4.19
N ALA A 85 30.94 12.66 5.00
CA ALA A 85 29.66 12.01 4.77
C ALA A 85 28.54 13.01 5.06
N GLY A 86 27.46 12.95 4.28
CA GLY A 86 26.26 13.73 4.58
C GLY A 86 25.66 13.35 5.93
N THR A 87 24.90 14.28 6.53
CA THR A 87 24.10 13.98 7.73
C THR A 87 22.82 14.80 7.74
N LEU A 88 21.88 14.40 8.59
CA LEU A 88 20.64 15.12 8.82
C LEU A 88 20.33 15.23 10.31
N VAL A 89 19.73 16.35 10.70
CA VAL A 89 19.32 16.60 12.09
C VAL A 89 17.86 17.02 12.11
N LYS A 90 17.07 16.34 12.96
CA LYS A 90 15.67 16.70 13.21
C LYS A 90 15.60 17.83 14.23
N VAL A 91 14.94 18.93 13.87
CA VAL A 91 14.78 20.11 14.72
C VAL A 91 13.31 20.52 14.78
N ASN A 92 12.86 20.94 15.96
CA ASN A 92 11.54 21.54 16.12
C ASN A 92 11.66 23.08 16.07
N VAL A 93 11.26 23.67 14.95
CA VAL A 93 11.36 25.11 14.70
C VAL A 93 10.16 25.83 15.30
N ILE A 94 10.41 26.84 16.11
CA ILE A 94 9.35 27.59 16.79
C ILE A 94 9.16 28.93 16.08
N LYS A 95 7.90 29.29 15.79
CA LYS A 95 7.56 30.57 15.16
C LYS A 95 8.24 31.75 15.86
N GLY A 96 8.88 32.61 15.06
CA GLY A 96 9.45 33.88 15.52
C GLY A 96 10.66 33.74 16.45
N ASN A 97 11.08 32.50 16.74
CA ASN A 97 12.21 32.22 17.58
C ASN A 97 13.39 31.72 16.75
N GLU A 98 14.58 32.04 17.26
CA GLU A 98 15.81 31.38 16.86
C GLU A 98 16.02 30.16 17.75
N VAL A 99 16.17 28.99 17.15
CA VAL A 99 16.41 27.73 17.86
C VAL A 99 17.79 27.16 17.52
N PRO A 100 18.49 26.52 18.47
CA PRO A 100 19.73 25.83 18.17
C PRO A 100 19.46 24.54 17.39
N ILE A 101 20.40 24.13 16.55
CA ILE A 101 20.34 22.90 15.73
C ILE A 101 20.25 21.62 16.57
N SER A 102 20.82 21.65 17.78
CA SER A 102 20.88 20.54 18.73
C SER A 102 20.96 21.12 20.16
N PRO A 103 20.85 20.31 21.22
CA PRO A 103 20.93 20.80 22.59
C PRO A 103 22.23 21.56 22.94
N ASP A 104 23.36 21.19 22.32
CA ASP A 104 24.64 21.90 22.47
C ASP A 104 24.89 22.94 21.36
N GLY A 105 23.98 23.08 20.40
CA GLY A 105 24.08 24.01 19.29
C GLY A 105 25.08 23.59 18.20
N SER A 106 25.52 22.33 18.20
CA SER A 106 26.52 21.83 17.26
C SER A 106 26.13 20.55 16.53
N VAL A 107 26.76 20.34 15.37
CA VAL A 107 26.69 19.11 14.57
C VAL A 107 28.11 18.70 14.19
N THR A 108 28.42 17.42 14.30
CA THR A 108 29.71 16.88 13.86
C THR A 108 29.53 16.04 12.61
N LEU A 109 30.25 16.39 11.54
CA LEU A 109 30.33 15.60 10.32
C LEU A 109 31.47 14.59 10.45
N SER A 110 31.19 13.35 10.07
CA SER A 110 32.21 12.32 9.96
C SER A 110 32.87 12.38 8.60
N LEU A 111 34.17 12.07 8.52
CA LEU A 111 34.85 11.91 7.23
C LEU A 111 34.10 10.90 6.36
N SER A 112 34.07 11.18 5.06
CA SER A 112 33.43 10.27 4.12
C SER A 112 34.17 8.94 4.10
N SER A 113 33.40 7.87 4.20
CA SER A 113 33.87 6.50 4.15
C SER A 113 32.75 5.59 3.69
N ASP A 114 33.13 4.41 3.20
CA ASP A 114 32.20 3.37 2.76
C ASP A 114 31.04 3.14 3.76
N SER A 115 31.34 3.09 5.06
CA SER A 115 30.35 2.89 6.12
C SER A 115 29.51 4.13 6.40
N ASN A 116 30.13 5.31 6.52
CA ASN A 116 29.42 6.53 6.95
C ASN A 116 28.46 7.02 5.87
N ASP A 117 28.89 7.00 4.60
CA ASP A 117 28.05 7.40 3.48
C ASP A 117 26.89 6.40 3.30
N TYR A 118 27.13 5.10 3.48
CA TYR A 118 26.05 4.10 3.48
C TYR A 118 25.03 4.31 4.60
N GLU A 119 25.46 4.62 5.83
CA GLU A 119 24.56 4.91 6.95
C GLU A 119 23.69 6.15 6.69
N TYR A 120 24.25 7.17 6.01
CA TYR A 120 23.48 8.33 5.58
C TYR A 120 22.43 7.96 4.53
N LEU A 121 22.76 7.14 3.53
CA LEU A 121 21.80 6.63 2.54
C LEU A 121 20.63 5.88 3.20
N VAL A 122 20.94 4.99 4.14
CA VAL A 122 19.93 4.25 4.90
C VAL A 122 19.01 5.21 5.66
N SER A 123 19.57 6.23 6.32
CA SER A 123 18.80 7.24 7.05
C SER A 123 17.86 8.02 6.13
N LEU A 124 18.34 8.44 4.96
CA LEU A 124 17.53 9.14 3.96
C LEU A 124 16.38 8.27 3.47
N TYR A 125 16.66 7.01 3.12
CA TYR A 125 15.66 6.06 2.65
C TYR A 125 14.59 5.78 3.72
N GLN A 126 15.00 5.49 4.96
CA GLN A 126 14.08 5.20 6.07
C GLN A 126 13.17 6.39 6.42
N LEU A 127 13.68 7.62 6.24
CA LEU A 127 12.92 8.85 6.41
C LEU A 127 12.14 9.28 5.17
N SER A 128 12.09 8.43 4.14
CA SER A 128 11.36 8.67 2.89
C SER A 128 11.85 9.88 2.08
N PHE A 129 13.09 10.31 2.29
CA PHE A 129 13.76 11.31 1.44
C PHE A 129 14.29 10.67 0.16
N TYR A 130 13.39 10.06 -0.62
CA TYR A 130 13.74 9.19 -1.75
C TYR A 130 14.51 9.91 -2.86
N GLU A 131 14.18 11.17 -3.17
CA GLU A 131 14.91 11.96 -4.18
C GLU A 131 16.38 12.14 -3.76
N ARG A 132 16.62 12.55 -2.51
CA ARG A 132 17.98 12.71 -1.98
C ARG A 132 18.68 11.37 -1.84
N SER A 133 17.99 10.35 -1.32
CA SER A 133 18.51 8.98 -1.21
C SER A 133 18.97 8.45 -2.57
N PHE A 134 18.19 8.69 -3.63
CA PHE A 134 18.54 8.30 -5.00
C PHE A 134 19.83 8.98 -5.48
N LEU A 135 19.90 10.31 -5.38
CA LEU A 135 21.06 11.10 -5.83
C LEU A 135 22.34 10.74 -5.07
N GLU A 136 22.26 10.67 -3.75
CA GLU A 136 23.39 10.31 -2.89
C GLU A 136 23.85 8.86 -3.17
N SER A 137 22.92 7.96 -3.55
CA SER A 137 23.29 6.60 -3.98
C SER A 137 24.09 6.61 -5.28
N GLU A 138 23.86 7.56 -6.20
CA GLU A 138 24.67 7.70 -7.41
C GLU A 138 26.09 8.14 -7.08
N GLU A 139 26.22 9.15 -6.21
CA GLU A 139 27.52 9.64 -5.76
C GLU A 139 28.31 8.55 -5.05
N TYR A 140 27.66 7.79 -4.17
CA TYR A 140 28.26 6.65 -3.49
C TYR A 140 28.83 5.61 -4.47
N LEU A 141 28.06 5.22 -5.48
CA LEU A 141 28.47 4.18 -6.45
C LEU A 141 29.64 4.63 -7.33
N ILE A 142 29.78 5.94 -7.58
CA ILE A 142 30.95 6.51 -8.27
C ILE A 142 32.17 6.51 -7.35
N LYS A 143 31.97 6.82 -6.07
CA LYS A 143 33.05 6.98 -5.09
C LYS A 143 33.64 5.67 -4.60
N PHE A 144 32.81 4.64 -4.40
CA PHE A 144 33.18 3.38 -3.76
C PHE A 144 33.01 2.17 -4.69
N THR A 145 33.65 2.21 -5.86
CA THR A 145 33.49 1.21 -6.95
C THR A 145 33.88 -0.24 -6.62
N GLY A 146 34.56 -0.48 -5.48
CA GLY A 146 34.93 -1.81 -5.00
C GLY A 146 34.30 -2.19 -3.67
N SER A 147 33.30 -1.45 -3.18
CA SER A 147 32.65 -1.73 -1.90
C SER A 147 31.82 -3.01 -1.94
N ASN A 148 31.83 -3.76 -0.83
CA ASN A 148 30.94 -4.91 -0.64
C ASN A 148 29.47 -4.49 -0.37
N LEU A 149 29.22 -3.19 -0.15
CA LEU A 149 27.89 -2.62 0.07
C LEU A 149 27.23 -2.12 -1.23
N ILE A 150 27.92 -2.21 -2.38
CA ILE A 150 27.36 -1.89 -3.70
C ILE A 150 25.97 -2.52 -3.92
N PRO A 151 25.75 -3.84 -3.71
CA PRO A 151 24.41 -4.41 -3.88
C PRO A 151 23.36 -3.77 -2.96
N ASN A 152 23.73 -3.44 -1.71
CA ASN A 152 22.81 -2.79 -0.78
C ASN A 152 22.46 -1.36 -1.22
N VAL A 153 23.42 -0.63 -1.81
CA VAL A 153 23.16 0.70 -2.37
C VAL A 153 22.37 0.63 -3.67
N LEU A 154 22.60 -0.37 -4.51
CA LEU A 154 21.75 -0.62 -5.69
C LEU A 154 20.30 -0.89 -5.28
N PHE A 155 20.09 -1.67 -4.22
CA PHE A 155 18.75 -1.87 -3.66
C PHE A 155 18.13 -0.53 -3.20
N ILE A 156 18.82 0.25 -2.37
CA ILE A 156 18.33 1.55 -1.89
C ILE A 156 18.00 2.49 -3.05
N LYS A 157 18.89 2.59 -4.06
CA LYS A 157 18.68 3.41 -5.24
C LYS A 157 17.46 2.95 -6.04
N GLY A 158 17.34 1.65 -6.30
CA GLY A 158 16.22 1.05 -7.02
C GLY A 158 14.90 1.23 -6.28
N ALA A 159 14.91 1.09 -4.96
CA ALA A 159 13.74 1.29 -4.11
C ALA A 159 13.33 2.76 -4.03
N SER A 160 14.28 3.69 -3.89
CA SER A 160 14.00 5.13 -3.97
C SER A 160 13.36 5.51 -5.30
N ALA A 161 13.87 4.99 -6.43
CA ALA A 161 13.23 5.20 -7.74
C ALA A 161 11.81 4.63 -7.81
N TYR A 162 11.53 3.48 -7.19
CA TYR A 162 10.17 2.92 -7.12
C TYR A 162 9.21 3.87 -6.39
N TYR A 163 9.60 4.39 -5.22
CA TYR A 163 8.75 5.29 -4.45
C TYR A 163 8.59 6.69 -5.07
N LEU A 164 9.52 7.10 -5.94
CA LEU A 164 9.38 8.30 -6.76
C LEU A 164 8.44 8.10 -7.97
N GLY A 165 8.01 6.86 -8.24
CA GLY A 165 7.20 6.52 -9.41
C GLY A 165 8.02 6.32 -10.69
N ASP A 166 9.34 6.38 -10.59
CA ASP A 166 10.28 6.15 -11.70
C ASP A 166 10.49 4.65 -11.94
N TYR A 167 9.38 3.93 -12.19
CA TYR A 167 9.35 2.47 -12.27
C TYR A 167 10.29 1.89 -13.32
N GLN A 168 10.52 2.62 -14.41
CA GLN A 168 11.44 2.20 -15.47
C GLN A 168 12.91 2.23 -15.02
N ILE A 169 13.30 3.26 -14.25
CA ILE A 169 14.64 3.39 -13.66
C ILE A 169 14.81 2.33 -12.58
N SER A 170 13.84 2.21 -11.68
CA SER A 170 13.82 1.20 -10.63
C SER A 170 13.99 -0.21 -11.20
N ARG A 171 13.20 -0.55 -12.23
CA ARG A 171 13.29 -1.83 -12.94
C ARG A 171 14.71 -2.12 -13.45
N SER A 172 15.39 -1.13 -14.04
CA SER A 172 16.75 -1.31 -14.55
C SER A 172 17.71 -1.64 -13.42
N ILE A 173 17.69 -0.84 -12.35
CA ILE A 173 18.63 -0.96 -11.23
C ILE A 173 18.42 -2.29 -10.48
N LEU A 174 17.16 -2.66 -10.23
CA LEU A 174 16.83 -3.91 -9.52
C LEU A 174 17.19 -5.13 -10.35
N LYS A 175 17.05 -5.08 -11.67
CA LYS A 175 17.53 -6.16 -12.55
C LYS A 175 19.04 -6.34 -12.47
N ASP A 176 19.80 -5.25 -12.46
CA ASP A 176 21.26 -5.31 -12.33
C ASP A 176 21.67 -5.90 -10.97
N LEU A 177 21.00 -5.50 -9.89
CA LEU A 177 21.21 -6.07 -8.55
C LEU A 177 21.07 -7.60 -8.56
N ILE A 178 19.95 -8.10 -9.08
CA ILE A 178 19.63 -9.53 -9.07
C ILE A 178 20.55 -10.33 -9.99
N GLN A 179 20.89 -9.79 -11.16
CA GLN A 179 21.72 -10.50 -12.14
C GLN A 179 23.19 -10.58 -11.72
N ILE A 180 23.70 -9.51 -11.10
CA ILE A 180 25.11 -9.42 -10.72
C ILE A 180 25.34 -10.00 -9.32
N TYR A 181 24.38 -9.85 -8.40
CA TYR A 181 24.49 -10.25 -6.99
C TYR A 181 23.33 -11.14 -6.53
N PRO A 182 23.07 -12.29 -7.18
CA PRO A 182 21.94 -13.15 -6.84
C PRO A 182 22.00 -13.74 -5.42
N ASP A 183 23.21 -13.85 -4.83
CA ASP A 183 23.39 -14.38 -3.47
C ASP A 183 23.40 -13.28 -2.37
N ASN A 184 23.17 -12.02 -2.73
CA ASN A 184 23.13 -10.92 -1.77
C ASN A 184 21.88 -11.01 -0.86
N GLU A 185 22.01 -10.52 0.37
CA GLU A 185 20.93 -10.58 1.38
C GLU A 185 19.67 -9.78 1.02
N LEU A 186 19.75 -8.86 0.05
CA LEU A 186 18.64 -8.05 -0.47
C LEU A 186 18.26 -8.46 -1.91
N ALA A 187 18.79 -9.57 -2.42
CA ALA A 187 18.48 -10.02 -3.78
C ALA A 187 17.01 -10.45 -3.90
N ASP A 188 16.43 -11.03 -2.85
CA ASP A 188 15.02 -11.37 -2.78
C ASP A 188 14.12 -10.13 -2.58
N ASP A 189 14.53 -9.16 -1.74
CA ASP A 189 13.89 -7.84 -1.65
C ASP A 189 13.85 -7.16 -3.04
N GLY A 190 14.98 -7.17 -3.74
CA GLY A 190 15.10 -6.59 -5.08
C GLY A 190 14.24 -7.32 -6.11
N GLN A 191 14.19 -8.65 -6.05
CA GLN A 191 13.35 -9.48 -6.92
C GLN A 191 11.86 -9.25 -6.69
N TYR A 192 11.45 -9.13 -5.43
CA TYR A 192 10.06 -8.81 -5.07
C TYR A 192 9.69 -7.40 -5.57
N LEU A 193 10.54 -6.42 -5.29
CA LEU A 193 10.28 -5.04 -5.69
C LEU A 193 10.25 -4.88 -7.21
N LEU A 194 11.11 -5.61 -7.94
CA LEU A 194 11.09 -5.67 -9.39
C LEU A 194 9.75 -6.18 -9.92
N ALA A 195 9.20 -7.25 -9.34
CA ALA A 195 7.89 -7.76 -9.69
C ALA A 195 6.80 -6.70 -9.49
N ARG A 196 6.85 -5.96 -8.38
CA ARG A 196 5.93 -4.84 -8.09
C ARG A 196 6.09 -3.65 -9.04
N CYS A 197 7.31 -3.29 -9.43
CA CYS A 197 7.57 -2.29 -10.46
C CYS A 197 6.84 -2.64 -11.76
N LEU A 198 6.95 -3.90 -12.18
CA LEU A 198 6.34 -4.40 -13.41
C LEU A 198 4.81 -4.41 -13.31
N GLY A 199 4.26 -4.99 -12.24
CA GLY A 199 2.81 -5.15 -12.08
C GLY A 199 2.14 -3.82 -11.74
N GLN A 200 2.39 -3.31 -10.55
CA GLN A 200 1.69 -2.13 -10.01
C GLN A 200 2.10 -0.84 -10.72
N GLY A 201 3.38 -0.69 -11.07
CA GLY A 201 3.91 0.53 -11.67
C GLY A 201 3.70 0.62 -13.18
N LEU A 202 4.03 -0.46 -13.91
CA LEU A 202 4.06 -0.47 -15.38
C LEU A 202 2.88 -1.23 -16.01
N SER A 203 2.01 -1.86 -15.22
CA SER A 203 0.91 -2.71 -15.71
C SER A 203 1.39 -3.86 -16.63
N GLN A 204 2.64 -4.30 -16.47
CA GLN A 204 3.26 -5.42 -17.17
C GLN A 204 3.00 -6.71 -16.38
N TRP A 205 1.72 -7.11 -16.29
CA TRP A 205 1.25 -8.17 -15.40
C TRP A 205 1.93 -9.53 -15.65
N TRP A 206 2.17 -9.90 -16.91
CA TRP A 206 2.88 -11.15 -17.24
C TRP A 206 4.34 -11.14 -16.81
N ASP A 207 5.02 -10.00 -16.97
CA ASP A 207 6.41 -9.87 -16.52
C ASP A 207 6.48 -9.90 -14.99
N ALA A 208 5.54 -9.24 -14.30
CA ALA A 208 5.42 -9.31 -12.84
C ALA A 208 5.24 -10.76 -12.35
N ILE A 209 4.33 -11.51 -12.97
CA ILE A 209 4.11 -12.95 -12.67
C ILE A 209 5.42 -13.74 -12.82
N ASN A 210 6.20 -13.48 -13.86
CA ASN A 210 7.48 -14.17 -14.06
C ASN A 210 8.49 -13.84 -12.96
N GLU A 211 8.56 -12.58 -12.53
CA GLU A 211 9.47 -12.18 -11.45
C GLU A 211 9.02 -12.70 -10.07
N TYR A 212 7.71 -12.81 -9.80
CA TYR A 212 7.22 -13.50 -8.60
C TYR A 212 7.57 -14.99 -8.63
N LYS A 213 7.47 -15.66 -9.78
CA LYS A 213 7.91 -17.05 -9.93
C LYS A 213 9.41 -17.21 -9.71
N ASN A 214 10.22 -16.29 -10.24
CA ASN A 214 11.66 -16.26 -10.02
C ASN A 214 11.98 -16.11 -8.53
N LEU A 215 11.24 -15.25 -7.80
CA LEU A 215 11.38 -15.12 -6.35
C LEU A 215 11.12 -16.43 -5.63
N ILE A 216 9.98 -17.06 -5.91
CA ILE A 216 9.56 -18.31 -5.26
C ILE A 216 10.56 -19.44 -5.53
N GLN A 217 11.10 -19.49 -6.76
CA GLN A 217 12.04 -20.54 -7.19
C GLN A 217 13.45 -20.33 -6.63
N ASN A 218 13.97 -19.10 -6.71
CA ASN A 218 15.36 -18.81 -6.38
C ASN A 218 15.54 -18.51 -4.88
N TYR A 219 14.50 -17.96 -4.23
CA TYR A 219 14.51 -17.55 -2.83
C TYR A 219 13.34 -18.17 -2.04
N PRO A 220 13.23 -19.52 -1.97
CA PRO A 220 12.09 -20.20 -1.35
C PRO A 220 11.97 -20.00 0.18
N GLN A 221 12.98 -19.41 0.81
CA GLN A 221 12.99 -19.05 2.24
C GLN A 221 12.75 -17.54 2.47
N SER A 222 12.54 -16.78 1.40
CA SER A 222 12.26 -15.35 1.50
C SER A 222 10.95 -15.11 2.25
N GLU A 223 10.91 -14.04 3.06
CA GLU A 223 9.67 -13.61 3.70
C GLU A 223 8.62 -13.16 2.68
N PHE A 224 9.05 -12.85 1.44
CA PHE A 224 8.18 -12.41 0.37
C PHE A 224 7.43 -13.54 -0.35
N VAL A 225 7.73 -14.82 -0.08
CA VAL A 225 7.10 -15.94 -0.84
C VAL A 225 5.58 -15.92 -0.72
N GLY A 226 5.04 -15.73 0.48
CA GLY A 226 3.59 -15.69 0.69
C GLY A 226 2.90 -14.52 -0.01
N VAL A 227 3.47 -13.32 0.10
CA VAL A 227 2.95 -12.13 -0.59
C VAL A 227 3.16 -12.21 -2.11
N ALA A 228 4.23 -12.84 -2.58
CA ALA A 228 4.46 -13.08 -4.01
C ALA A 228 3.39 -13.99 -4.62
N TYR A 229 2.99 -15.06 -3.92
CA TYR A 229 1.84 -15.88 -4.37
C TYR A 229 0.54 -15.07 -4.42
N TYR A 230 0.29 -14.24 -3.40
CA TYR A 230 -0.91 -13.42 -3.33
C TYR A 230 -0.97 -12.39 -4.46
N GLU A 231 0.09 -11.59 -4.62
CA GLU A 231 0.18 -10.56 -5.67
C GLU A 231 0.25 -11.17 -7.09
N MET A 232 0.83 -12.36 -7.24
CA MET A 232 0.73 -13.14 -8.47
C MET A 232 -0.73 -13.56 -8.75
N GLY A 233 -1.49 -13.92 -7.71
CA GLY A 233 -2.93 -14.15 -7.78
C GLY A 233 -3.69 -12.91 -8.27
N ASP A 234 -3.39 -11.74 -7.71
CA ASP A 234 -3.96 -10.46 -8.14
C ASP A 234 -3.67 -10.18 -9.63
N CYS A 235 -2.41 -10.40 -10.07
CA CYS A 235 -2.03 -10.25 -11.47
C CYS A 235 -2.83 -11.20 -12.38
N TYR A 236 -2.96 -12.47 -11.99
CA TYR A 236 -3.77 -13.44 -12.75
C TYR A 236 -5.26 -13.07 -12.77
N TYR A 237 -5.79 -12.53 -11.68
CA TYR A 237 -7.18 -12.10 -11.60
C TYR A 237 -7.48 -10.93 -12.53
N ILE A 238 -6.58 -9.92 -12.56
CA ILE A 238 -6.65 -8.77 -13.49
C ILE A 238 -6.62 -9.25 -14.95
N LEU A 239 -5.82 -10.27 -15.25
CA LEU A 239 -5.73 -10.90 -16.57
C LEU A 239 -6.90 -11.86 -16.87
N GLU A 240 -7.92 -11.91 -16.02
CA GLU A 240 -9.08 -12.82 -16.10
C GLU A 240 -8.71 -14.31 -16.13
N SER A 241 -7.49 -14.64 -15.71
CA SER A 241 -6.97 -16.00 -15.62
C SER A 241 -7.37 -16.64 -14.30
N TYR A 242 -8.68 -16.70 -14.02
CA TYR A 242 -9.22 -17.07 -12.70
C TYR A 242 -8.79 -18.46 -12.20
N SER A 243 -8.53 -19.41 -13.11
CA SER A 243 -7.99 -20.73 -12.73
C SER A 243 -6.55 -20.65 -12.20
N ASN A 244 -5.72 -19.78 -12.77
CA ASN A 244 -4.36 -19.56 -12.28
C ASN A 244 -4.38 -18.69 -11.02
N ALA A 245 -5.25 -17.67 -10.97
CA ALA A 245 -5.44 -16.82 -9.80
C ALA A 245 -5.86 -17.65 -8.57
N SER A 246 -6.86 -18.53 -8.72
CA SER A 246 -7.29 -19.42 -7.63
C SER A 246 -6.17 -20.34 -7.14
N THR A 247 -5.36 -20.87 -8.05
CA THR A 247 -4.19 -21.69 -7.65
C THR A 247 -3.18 -20.85 -6.85
N ALA A 248 -2.88 -19.63 -7.30
CA ALA A 248 -1.94 -18.74 -6.63
C ALA A 248 -2.44 -18.29 -5.24
N TYR A 249 -3.71 -17.90 -5.12
CA TYR A 249 -4.31 -17.56 -3.82
C TYR A 249 -4.35 -18.76 -2.87
N ASP A 250 -4.63 -19.98 -3.35
CA ASP A 250 -4.61 -21.16 -2.48
C ASP A 250 -3.19 -21.44 -1.96
N GLN A 251 -2.15 -21.22 -2.76
CA GLN A 251 -0.76 -21.27 -2.30
C GLN A 251 -0.42 -20.15 -1.32
N ALA A 252 -0.90 -18.93 -1.54
CA ALA A 252 -0.69 -17.82 -0.62
C ALA A 252 -1.37 -18.06 0.75
N ARG A 253 -2.55 -18.67 0.74
CA ARG A 253 -3.37 -18.88 1.94
C ARG A 253 -2.64 -19.65 3.05
N ILE A 254 -1.73 -20.57 2.70
CA ILE A 254 -1.00 -21.41 3.67
C ILE A 254 -0.06 -20.60 4.58
N PHE A 255 0.29 -19.36 4.20
CA PHE A 255 1.22 -18.51 4.96
C PHE A 255 0.57 -17.84 6.18
N GLY A 256 -0.75 -17.94 6.33
CA GLY A 256 -1.44 -17.43 7.52
C GLY A 256 -1.56 -15.89 7.57
N GLY A 257 -2.08 -15.40 8.70
CA GLY A 257 -2.11 -13.97 9.02
C GLY A 257 -2.89 -13.13 8.00
N GLU A 258 -2.32 -11.97 7.64
CA GLU A 258 -2.93 -11.05 6.69
C GLU A 258 -2.97 -11.62 5.26
N ILE A 259 -1.97 -12.41 4.87
CA ILE A 259 -1.91 -13.04 3.55
C ILE A 259 -3.04 -14.07 3.41
N GLU A 260 -3.26 -14.90 4.43
CA GLU A 260 -4.36 -15.84 4.45
C GLU A 260 -5.72 -15.15 4.29
N LYS A 261 -5.96 -14.10 5.08
CA LYS A 261 -7.18 -13.31 5.02
C LYS A 261 -7.45 -12.82 3.59
N LYS A 262 -6.52 -12.06 3.02
CA LYS A 262 -6.66 -11.51 1.66
C LYS A 262 -6.82 -12.60 0.59
N SER A 263 -6.09 -13.71 0.75
CA SER A 263 -6.12 -14.82 -0.20
C SER A 263 -7.46 -15.59 -0.18
N ILE A 264 -8.09 -15.78 0.98
CA ILE A 264 -9.42 -16.41 1.07
C ILE A 264 -10.44 -15.58 0.28
N TYR A 265 -10.43 -14.26 0.47
CA TYR A 265 -11.33 -13.35 -0.21
C TYR A 265 -11.11 -13.36 -1.74
N GLY A 266 -9.86 -13.22 -2.19
CA GLY A 266 -9.52 -13.29 -3.62
C GLY A 266 -9.86 -14.66 -4.25
N LEU A 267 -9.63 -15.75 -3.53
CA LEU A 267 -9.97 -17.11 -3.97
C LEU A 267 -11.48 -17.32 -4.10
N ALA A 268 -12.28 -16.80 -3.16
CA ALA A 268 -13.73 -16.85 -3.22
C ALA A 268 -14.26 -16.15 -4.49
N HIS A 269 -13.76 -14.95 -4.78
CA HIS A 269 -14.06 -14.24 -6.02
C HIS A 269 -13.64 -14.99 -7.28
N CYS A 270 -12.47 -15.64 -7.28
CA CYS A 270 -12.08 -16.51 -8.39
C CYS A 270 -13.10 -17.62 -8.63
N TYR A 271 -13.58 -18.28 -7.58
CA TYR A 271 -14.60 -19.32 -7.71
C TYR A 271 -15.95 -18.77 -8.15
N TYR A 272 -16.32 -17.55 -7.74
CA TYR A 272 -17.50 -16.89 -8.27
C TYR A 272 -17.39 -16.67 -9.79
N LYS A 273 -16.26 -16.16 -10.26
CA LYS A 273 -15.98 -15.91 -11.69
C LYS A 273 -15.89 -17.18 -12.53
N LEU A 274 -15.45 -18.29 -11.92
CA LEU A 274 -15.41 -19.62 -12.54
C LEU A 274 -16.77 -20.35 -12.46
N GLU A 275 -17.82 -19.70 -11.95
CA GLU A 275 -19.15 -20.30 -11.74
C GLU A 275 -19.15 -21.52 -10.79
N LEU A 276 -18.09 -21.67 -9.99
CA LEU A 276 -17.96 -22.67 -8.94
C LEU A 276 -18.66 -22.19 -7.66
N PHE A 277 -19.94 -21.84 -7.79
CA PHE A 277 -20.70 -21.08 -6.81
C PHE A 277 -20.77 -21.72 -5.42
N TYR A 278 -20.80 -23.06 -5.33
CA TYR A 278 -20.74 -23.75 -4.02
C TYR A 278 -19.42 -23.47 -3.28
N ARG A 279 -18.29 -23.52 -4.00
CA ARG A 279 -16.97 -23.26 -3.42
C ARG A 279 -16.81 -21.79 -3.07
N SER A 280 -17.32 -20.91 -3.94
CA SER A 280 -17.39 -19.46 -3.70
C SER A 280 -18.14 -19.15 -2.39
N ALA A 281 -19.38 -19.64 -2.27
CA ALA A 281 -20.20 -19.42 -1.09
C ALA A 281 -19.53 -19.96 0.19
N SER A 282 -18.93 -21.15 0.10
CA SER A 282 -18.23 -21.77 1.24
C SER A 282 -17.04 -20.94 1.73
N LEU A 283 -16.25 -20.36 0.82
CA LEU A 283 -15.11 -19.51 1.18
C LEU A 283 -15.54 -18.13 1.68
N PHE A 284 -16.59 -17.54 1.13
CA PHE A 284 -17.13 -16.30 1.68
C PHE A 284 -17.68 -16.51 3.10
N ALA A 285 -18.38 -17.63 3.35
CA ALA A 285 -18.81 -17.99 4.70
C ALA A 285 -17.62 -18.20 5.65
N GLU A 286 -16.55 -18.87 5.20
CA GLU A 286 -15.29 -19.03 5.96
C GLU A 286 -14.68 -17.66 6.29
N TYR A 287 -14.64 -16.75 5.31
CA TYR A 287 -14.10 -15.39 5.49
C TYR A 287 -14.86 -14.63 6.57
N VAL A 288 -16.18 -14.56 6.46
CA VAL A 288 -17.02 -13.83 7.43
C VAL A 288 -16.94 -14.46 8.82
N GLN A 289 -16.88 -15.78 8.90
CA GLN A 289 -16.74 -16.48 10.18
C GLN A 289 -15.40 -16.15 10.86
N LYS A 290 -14.31 -16.11 10.10
CA LYS A 290 -12.95 -15.91 10.63
C LYS A 290 -12.61 -14.44 10.86
N TYR A 291 -13.14 -13.55 10.03
CA TYR A 291 -12.82 -12.12 10.00
C TYR A 291 -14.08 -11.24 10.01
N PRO A 292 -14.98 -11.38 11.01
CA PRO A 292 -16.30 -10.74 10.98
C PRO A 292 -16.27 -9.21 11.04
N ASN A 293 -15.16 -8.60 11.45
CA ASN A 293 -15.00 -7.13 11.56
C ASN A 293 -14.04 -6.57 10.51
N ASP A 294 -13.64 -7.36 9.53
CA ASP A 294 -12.76 -6.91 8.46
C ASP A 294 -13.51 -5.98 7.49
N GLU A 295 -12.78 -5.09 6.81
CA GLU A 295 -13.35 -4.12 5.88
C GLU A 295 -14.10 -4.76 4.69
N PHE A 296 -13.84 -6.03 4.39
CA PHE A 296 -14.54 -6.79 3.34
C PHE A 296 -15.55 -7.81 3.87
N ALA A 297 -15.83 -7.84 5.18
CA ALA A 297 -16.71 -8.85 5.77
C ALA A 297 -18.18 -8.67 5.33
N ASP A 298 -18.63 -7.42 5.21
CA ASP A 298 -19.95 -7.06 4.71
C ASP A 298 -20.16 -7.45 3.24
N ASP A 299 -19.15 -7.19 2.42
CA ASP A 299 -19.06 -7.57 1.02
C ASP A 299 -19.03 -9.10 0.84
N ALA A 300 -18.19 -9.78 1.60
CA ALA A 300 -18.12 -11.24 1.62
C ALA A 300 -19.47 -11.87 2.00
N GLN A 301 -20.17 -11.32 3.01
CA GLN A 301 -21.48 -11.82 3.42
C GLN A 301 -22.54 -11.65 2.32
N TYR A 302 -22.48 -10.56 1.54
CA TYR A 302 -23.31 -10.42 0.34
C TYR A 302 -22.96 -11.45 -0.73
N PHE A 303 -21.68 -11.62 -1.04
CA PHE A 303 -21.25 -12.56 -2.09
C PHE A 303 -21.46 -14.03 -1.71
N GLU A 304 -21.52 -14.39 -0.42
CA GLU A 304 -22.05 -15.68 0.02
C GLU A 304 -23.46 -15.89 -0.52
N GLY A 305 -24.37 -14.93 -0.28
CA GLY A 305 -25.75 -14.98 -0.75
C GLY A 305 -25.87 -14.96 -2.26
N ALA A 306 -25.09 -14.10 -2.95
CA ALA A 306 -25.06 -14.04 -4.39
C ALA A 306 -24.58 -15.37 -5.02
N SER A 307 -23.58 -16.01 -4.41
CA SER A 307 -23.09 -17.32 -4.84
C SER A 307 -24.17 -18.39 -4.70
N TRP A 308 -24.86 -18.46 -3.56
CA TRP A 308 -25.98 -19.40 -3.37
C TRP A 308 -27.12 -19.15 -4.37
N TYR A 309 -27.43 -17.88 -4.64
CA TYR A 309 -28.46 -17.51 -5.60
C TYR A 309 -28.13 -18.00 -7.01
N GLN A 310 -26.88 -17.79 -7.48
CA GLN A 310 -26.43 -18.26 -8.79
C GLN A 310 -26.41 -19.79 -8.90
N ARG A 311 -26.20 -20.49 -7.79
CA ARG A 311 -26.34 -21.95 -7.70
C ARG A 311 -27.80 -22.43 -7.71
N ASN A 312 -28.77 -21.52 -7.69
CA ASN A 312 -30.21 -21.78 -7.50
C ASN A 312 -30.57 -22.36 -6.13
N ASP A 313 -29.70 -22.19 -5.13
CA ASP A 313 -29.99 -22.57 -3.76
C ASP A 313 -30.60 -21.38 -3.01
N TYR A 314 -31.86 -21.09 -3.34
CA TYR A 314 -32.52 -19.84 -2.94
C TYR A 314 -32.80 -19.76 -1.43
N GLN A 315 -32.91 -20.90 -0.74
CA GLN A 315 -33.08 -20.91 0.71
C GLN A 315 -31.78 -20.48 1.41
N GLN A 316 -30.64 -20.98 0.96
CA GLN A 316 -29.33 -20.63 1.54
C GLN A 316 -28.95 -19.19 1.17
N ALA A 317 -29.30 -18.76 -0.06
CA ALA A 317 -29.14 -17.37 -0.49
C ALA A 317 -29.96 -16.41 0.39
N LEU A 318 -31.22 -16.75 0.66
CA LEU A 318 -32.10 -15.97 1.52
C LEU A 318 -31.49 -15.78 2.92
N GLU A 319 -30.99 -16.86 3.54
CA GLU A 319 -30.35 -16.83 4.85
C GLU A 319 -29.08 -15.96 4.86
N ALA A 320 -28.24 -16.06 3.83
CA ALA A 320 -27.03 -15.26 3.70
C ALA A 320 -27.33 -13.76 3.47
N PHE A 321 -28.33 -13.42 2.64
CA PHE A 321 -28.76 -12.04 2.49
C PHE A 321 -29.38 -11.48 3.78
N ASP A 322 -30.10 -12.30 4.55
CA ASP A 322 -30.58 -11.91 5.87
C ASP A 322 -29.44 -11.63 6.84
N LYS A 323 -28.36 -12.43 6.84
CA LYS A 323 -27.16 -12.12 7.61
C LYS A 323 -26.52 -10.82 7.17
N SER A 324 -26.37 -10.58 5.87
CA SER A 324 -25.82 -9.33 5.32
C SER A 324 -26.58 -8.10 5.86
N ILE A 325 -27.92 -8.12 5.80
CA ILE A 325 -28.76 -7.00 6.25
C ILE A 325 -28.69 -6.79 7.77
N ASN A 326 -28.67 -7.87 8.56
CA ASN A 326 -28.78 -7.79 10.01
C ASN A 326 -27.44 -7.60 10.72
N GLN A 327 -26.36 -8.21 10.21
CA GLN A 327 -25.03 -8.14 10.81
C GLN A 327 -24.22 -6.96 10.30
N TYR A 328 -24.46 -6.53 9.05
CA TYR A 328 -23.72 -5.45 8.39
C TYR A 328 -24.66 -4.34 7.88
N PRO A 329 -25.51 -3.74 8.73
CA PRO A 329 -26.52 -2.77 8.28
C PRO A 329 -25.91 -1.48 7.69
N GLU A 330 -24.69 -1.11 8.11
CA GLU A 330 -23.95 0.06 7.63
C GLU A 330 -22.84 -0.31 6.64
N GLY A 331 -22.77 -1.59 6.23
CA GLY A 331 -21.75 -2.07 5.30
C GLY A 331 -21.84 -1.39 3.93
N THR A 332 -20.69 -1.10 3.34
CA THR A 332 -20.58 -0.37 2.07
C THR A 332 -19.61 -1.05 1.12
N TRP A 333 -19.92 -0.97 -0.18
CA TRP A 333 -18.93 -1.29 -1.21
C TRP A 333 -17.72 -0.34 -1.12
N TYR A 334 -16.66 -0.65 -1.86
CA TYR A 334 -15.44 0.16 -1.97
C TYR A 334 -15.66 1.65 -2.31
N ASN A 335 -16.83 2.01 -2.84
CA ASN A 335 -17.20 3.38 -3.22
C ASN A 335 -18.16 4.08 -2.22
N GLY A 336 -18.39 3.48 -1.04
CA GLY A 336 -19.24 4.04 0.01
C GLY A 336 -20.75 3.88 -0.21
N ILE A 337 -21.18 3.16 -1.26
CA ILE A 337 -22.59 2.83 -1.46
C ILE A 337 -22.98 1.67 -0.52
N LEU A 338 -24.13 1.80 0.16
CA LEU A 338 -24.63 0.77 1.08
C LEU A 338 -24.91 -0.57 0.39
N ILE A 339 -24.52 -1.66 1.05
CA ILE A 339 -24.76 -3.05 0.59
C ILE A 339 -26.19 -3.48 0.93
N ALA A 340 -26.72 -3.07 2.09
CA ALA A 340 -28.01 -3.54 2.61
C ALA A 340 -29.18 -3.46 1.61
N PRO A 341 -29.37 -2.39 0.80
CA PRO A 341 -30.43 -2.35 -0.21
C PRO A 341 -30.28 -3.40 -1.32
N ALA A 342 -29.04 -3.69 -1.74
CA ALA A 342 -28.74 -4.73 -2.72
C ALA A 342 -29.04 -6.12 -2.14
N SER A 343 -28.65 -6.37 -0.89
CA SER A 343 -28.99 -7.60 -0.17
C SER A 343 -30.51 -7.78 -0.05
N MET A 344 -31.25 -6.71 0.28
CA MET A 344 -32.72 -6.74 0.34
C MET A 344 -33.33 -7.05 -1.02
N PHE A 345 -32.82 -6.45 -2.09
CA PHE A 345 -33.34 -6.71 -3.44
C PHE A 345 -33.16 -8.18 -3.83
N ASN A 346 -31.97 -8.74 -3.61
CA ASN A 346 -31.68 -10.14 -3.91
C ASN A 346 -32.43 -11.10 -2.97
N LYS A 347 -32.65 -10.73 -1.72
CA LYS A 347 -33.59 -11.43 -0.83
C LYS A 347 -34.99 -11.49 -1.43
N GLY A 348 -35.50 -10.38 -1.96
CA GLY A 348 -36.77 -10.34 -2.70
C GLY A 348 -36.78 -11.34 -3.87
N LEU A 349 -35.71 -11.39 -4.66
CA LEU A 349 -35.60 -12.34 -5.77
C LEU A 349 -35.61 -13.80 -5.29
N CYS A 350 -34.91 -14.10 -4.18
CA CYS A 350 -34.94 -15.43 -3.56
C CYS A 350 -36.36 -15.81 -3.15
N LEU A 351 -37.09 -14.90 -2.50
CA LEU A 351 -38.47 -15.13 -2.05
C LEU A 351 -39.41 -15.42 -3.23
N GLU A 352 -39.27 -14.71 -4.35
CA GLU A 352 -40.04 -15.00 -5.56
C GLU A 352 -39.74 -16.39 -6.13
N LYS A 353 -38.46 -16.78 -6.17
CA LYS A 353 -38.05 -18.12 -6.62
C LYS A 353 -38.56 -19.24 -5.70
N LEU A 354 -38.79 -18.93 -4.43
CA LEU A 354 -39.38 -19.82 -3.44
C LEU A 354 -40.93 -19.75 -3.40
N GLY A 355 -41.56 -18.95 -4.26
CA GLY A 355 -43.03 -18.78 -4.29
C GLY A 355 -43.61 -17.93 -3.16
N ARG A 356 -42.76 -17.23 -2.39
CA ARG A 356 -43.15 -16.36 -1.27
C ARG A 356 -43.38 -14.92 -1.74
N TYR A 357 -44.33 -14.76 -2.66
CA TYR A 357 -44.54 -13.51 -3.40
C TYR A 357 -44.98 -12.34 -2.51
N SER A 358 -45.83 -12.58 -1.50
CA SER A 358 -46.25 -11.54 -0.56
C SER A 358 -45.07 -11.00 0.25
N ASP A 359 -44.16 -11.88 0.68
CA ASP A 359 -42.96 -11.50 1.41
C ASP A 359 -42.01 -10.71 0.50
N ALA A 360 -41.80 -11.16 -0.74
CA ALA A 360 -40.97 -10.46 -1.72
C ALA A 360 -41.49 -9.03 -1.97
N TYR A 361 -42.81 -8.88 -2.15
CA TYR A 361 -43.46 -7.59 -2.33
C TYR A 361 -43.20 -6.64 -1.15
N GLN A 362 -43.31 -7.13 0.08
CA GLN A 362 -43.01 -6.30 1.27
C GLN A 362 -41.54 -5.89 1.33
N VAL A 363 -40.61 -6.80 0.98
CA VAL A 363 -39.17 -6.49 0.96
C VAL A 363 -38.87 -5.38 -0.05
N TYR A 364 -39.45 -5.43 -1.26
CA TYR A 364 -39.25 -4.37 -2.25
C TYR A 364 -39.85 -3.03 -1.82
N LEU A 365 -41.01 -3.03 -1.15
CA LEU A 365 -41.58 -1.81 -0.58
C LEU A 365 -40.69 -1.21 0.51
N ASP A 366 -40.10 -2.07 1.34
CA ASP A 366 -39.19 -1.64 2.40
C ASP A 366 -37.93 -0.98 1.86
N ILE A 367 -37.39 -1.44 0.72
CA ILE A 367 -36.27 -0.76 0.05
C ILE A 367 -36.64 0.69 -0.28
N ILE A 368 -37.79 0.92 -0.91
CA ILE A 368 -38.23 2.26 -1.31
C ILE A 368 -38.47 3.15 -0.08
N ARG A 369 -39.04 2.60 0.99
CA ARG A 369 -39.36 3.34 2.21
C ARG A 369 -38.14 3.69 3.05
N LYS A 370 -37.21 2.74 3.19
CA LYS A 370 -36.03 2.87 4.08
C LYS A 370 -34.83 3.47 3.35
N TYR A 371 -34.72 3.27 2.04
CA TYR A 371 -33.57 3.67 1.23
C TYR A 371 -34.00 4.37 -0.07
N PRO A 372 -34.68 5.53 -0.02
CA PRO A 372 -35.27 6.19 -1.20
C PRO A 372 -34.29 6.63 -2.30
N GLY A 373 -32.97 6.56 -2.04
CA GLY A 373 -31.90 6.82 -3.02
C GLY A 373 -30.97 5.64 -3.24
N ALA A 374 -31.42 4.40 -2.97
CA ALA A 374 -30.60 3.20 -3.10
C ALA A 374 -30.05 3.04 -4.52
N LYS A 375 -28.79 2.63 -4.59
CA LYS A 375 -28.06 2.37 -5.83
C LYS A 375 -27.41 0.99 -5.79
N TRP A 376 -27.17 0.44 -6.97
CA TRP A 376 -26.25 -0.68 -7.15
C TRP A 376 -24.80 -0.21 -6.97
N ALA A 377 -23.87 -1.16 -6.85
CA ALA A 377 -22.44 -0.87 -6.71
C ALA A 377 -21.88 -0.04 -7.88
N ASP A 378 -22.46 -0.16 -9.08
CA ASP A 378 -22.10 0.63 -10.28
C ASP A 378 -22.72 2.04 -10.30
N GLY A 379 -23.50 2.40 -9.28
CA GLY A 379 -24.17 3.69 -9.15
C GLY A 379 -25.53 3.81 -9.85
N THR A 380 -25.99 2.76 -10.55
CA THR A 380 -27.32 2.74 -11.17
C THR A 380 -28.44 2.66 -10.13
N SER A 381 -29.63 3.18 -10.47
CA SER A 381 -30.76 3.28 -9.54
C SER A 381 -31.34 1.90 -9.22
N LEU A 382 -31.26 1.49 -7.95
CA LEU A 382 -31.88 0.24 -7.48
C LEU A 382 -33.38 0.43 -7.24
N ILE A 383 -33.80 1.66 -6.96
CA ILE A 383 -35.21 2.00 -6.69
C ILE A 383 -36.10 1.72 -7.89
N GLU A 384 -35.63 2.00 -9.11
CA GLU A 384 -36.35 1.70 -10.35
C GLU A 384 -36.55 0.19 -10.51
N ASN A 385 -35.55 -0.62 -10.17
CA ASN A 385 -35.69 -2.08 -10.19
C ASN A 385 -36.71 -2.56 -9.16
N ALA A 386 -36.70 -2.01 -7.94
CA ALA A 386 -37.66 -2.39 -6.89
C ALA A 386 -39.10 -2.05 -7.30
N GLN A 387 -39.33 -0.87 -7.87
CA GLN A 387 -40.63 -0.46 -8.39
C GLN A 387 -41.12 -1.39 -9.49
N TYR A 388 -40.24 -1.75 -10.43
CA TYR A 388 -40.58 -2.70 -11.49
C TYR A 388 -41.03 -4.05 -10.94
N ARG A 389 -40.32 -4.60 -9.94
CA ARG A 389 -40.72 -5.88 -9.31
C ARG A 389 -42.05 -5.78 -8.56
N ILE A 390 -42.29 -4.66 -7.87
CA ILE A 390 -43.56 -4.40 -7.17
C ILE A 390 -44.74 -4.43 -8.14
N GLU A 391 -44.67 -3.70 -9.26
CA GLU A 391 -45.76 -3.69 -10.24
C GLU A 391 -45.94 -5.06 -10.89
N LEU A 392 -44.85 -5.75 -11.23
CA LEU A 392 -44.92 -7.10 -11.77
C LEU A 392 -45.67 -8.06 -10.82
N LEU A 393 -45.38 -8.02 -9.51
CA LEU A 393 -46.01 -8.90 -8.53
C LEU A 393 -47.50 -8.60 -8.33
N LYS A 394 -47.91 -7.32 -8.39
CA LYS A 394 -49.34 -6.93 -8.36
C LYS A 394 -50.10 -7.41 -9.58
N ASP A 395 -49.48 -7.37 -10.76
CA ASP A 395 -50.18 -7.70 -12.00
C ASP A 395 -50.28 -9.21 -12.24
N THR A 396 -49.36 -10.00 -11.66
CA THR A 396 -49.19 -11.41 -12.02
C THR A 396 -49.55 -12.41 -10.92
N VAL A 397 -49.47 -12.03 -9.64
CA VAL A 397 -49.57 -12.99 -8.54
C VAL A 397 -50.42 -12.55 -7.34
N LEU A 398 -50.38 -11.27 -6.96
CA LEU A 398 -51.13 -10.72 -5.82
C LEU A 398 -52.49 -10.18 -6.26
#